data_AF-A0A9D1Y518-F1
#
_entry.id   AF-A0A9D1Y518-F1
#
_cell.length_a   1.000
_cell.length_b   1.000
_cell.length_c   1.000
_cell.angle_alpha   90.00
_cell.angle_beta   90.00
_cell.angle_gamma   90.00
#
_symmetry.space_group_name_H-M   'P 1'
#
loop_
_entity.id
_entity.type
_entity.pdbx_description
1 polymer ?
#
loop_
_entity_poly.entity_id
_entity_poly.type
_entity_poly.pdbx_seq_one_letter_code
_entity_poly.pdbx_strand_id
1 'polypeptide(L)'
;MKKRLLALFLLCALVTAGCGRETVPASQGEEPLPSSSQGEALREETAPPSAQEPDQEPPAQPTDAVPETGELHPYLQELVDKVVDQIAVPGMSDYEKAKAAFDYMIENTYLDEPIGLELWRVHGGGEEPISYLEQRALSPLRFGVGMCEDYAAALTLILRGMGLQAQYVPGLTYSVEGNLVDHAWTAVEIDGTWYHLDSQLEDNVSRHGTVRYRYFLRGDGTLSASHRWGQNLLDSGLLDEEQAAQLADGYLTPACPQDYPTPERLLFEEPPAPDLEALRREAAEELAAYEAENGPLAPMELNTTPPVFGLEGFGPANEG
;
A
#
# COMPACT_ATOMS: atom_id res chain seq x y z
N MET A 1 23.71 -27.67 -15.74
CA MET A 1 23.11 -28.80 -15.00
C MET A 1 22.01 -28.23 -14.11
N LYS A 2 20.75 -28.32 -14.54
CA LYS A 2 19.59 -27.75 -13.84
C LYS A 2 19.07 -28.76 -12.80
N LYS A 3 18.99 -28.37 -11.52
CA LYS A 3 18.26 -29.13 -10.50
C LYS A 3 16.84 -28.57 -10.40
N ARG A 4 15.86 -29.41 -10.73
CA ARG A 4 14.43 -29.18 -10.56
C ARG A 4 14.07 -29.56 -9.12
N LEU A 5 13.43 -28.67 -8.37
CA LEU A 5 12.81 -29.02 -7.09
C LEU A 5 11.30 -29.23 -7.33
N LEU A 6 10.85 -30.42 -6.95
CA LEU A 6 9.50 -30.93 -7.08
C LEU A 6 8.81 -30.70 -5.73
N ALA A 7 7.81 -29.82 -5.65
CA ALA A 7 6.99 -29.66 -4.45
C ALA A 7 5.79 -30.62 -4.51
N LEU A 8 5.63 -31.34 -3.41
CA LEU A 8 4.78 -32.52 -3.23
C LEU A 8 3.39 -32.10 -2.74
N PHE A 9 2.34 -32.51 -3.45
CA PHE A 9 0.95 -32.42 -2.99
C PHE A 9 0.71 -33.42 -1.86
N LEU A 10 0.19 -32.97 -0.71
CA LEU A 10 -0.40 -33.85 0.30
C LEU A 10 -1.90 -33.57 0.43
N LEU A 11 -2.67 -34.50 -0.11
CA LEU A 11 -4.11 -34.66 0.06
C LEU A 11 -4.33 -35.42 1.38
N CYS A 12 -5.05 -34.87 2.36
CA CYS A 12 -5.52 -35.65 3.50
C CYS A 12 -7.03 -35.48 3.69
N ALA A 13 -7.72 -36.60 3.60
CA ALA A 13 -9.17 -36.74 3.62
C ALA A 13 -9.74 -36.80 5.05
N LEU A 14 -11.01 -36.43 5.14
CA LEU A 14 -11.88 -36.49 6.31
C LEU A 14 -11.91 -37.86 7.01
N VAL A 15 -12.02 -37.83 8.35
CA VAL A 15 -12.73 -38.85 9.13
C VAL A 15 -13.64 -38.17 10.15
N THR A 16 -14.93 -38.47 10.07
CA THR A 16 -16.00 -38.11 11.01
C THR A 16 -16.28 -39.25 11.99
N ALA A 17 -16.45 -38.94 13.28
CA ALA A 17 -17.29 -39.60 14.29
C ALA A 17 -16.97 -38.92 15.64
N GLY A 18 -17.85 -38.66 16.60
CA GLY A 18 -19.23 -39.06 16.87
C GLY A 18 -19.52 -38.68 18.34
N CYS A 19 -20.79 -38.43 18.64
CA CYS A 19 -21.38 -37.90 19.87
C CYS A 19 -20.88 -38.42 21.24
N GLY A 20 -20.97 -37.54 22.25
CA GLY A 20 -21.06 -37.90 23.67
C GLY A 20 -21.39 -36.68 24.54
N ARG A 21 -22.60 -36.65 25.13
CA ARG A 21 -23.15 -35.62 26.02
C ARG A 21 -23.13 -36.16 27.47
N GLU A 22 -23.41 -35.29 28.44
CA GLU A 22 -23.65 -35.52 29.89
C GLU A 22 -22.39 -35.44 30.78
N THR A 23 -22.33 -34.79 31.96
CA THR A 23 -23.29 -34.08 32.83
C THR A 23 -22.48 -33.30 33.88
N VAL A 24 -23.00 -32.16 34.35
CA VAL A 24 -22.53 -31.43 35.55
C VAL A 24 -23.08 -32.09 36.82
N PRO A 25 -22.36 -32.02 37.95
CA PRO A 25 -23.04 -31.56 39.17
C PRO A 25 -22.22 -30.55 39.99
N ALA A 26 -22.95 -29.74 40.77
CA ALA A 26 -22.46 -28.76 41.74
C ALA A 26 -22.81 -29.21 43.17
N SER A 27 -21.95 -28.90 44.16
CA SER A 27 -22.27 -28.49 45.57
C SER A 27 -20.97 -28.48 46.41
N GLN A 28 -20.51 -27.34 46.96
CA GLN A 28 -20.79 -26.71 48.29
C GLN A 28 -19.96 -27.21 49.50
N GLY A 29 -19.51 -26.24 50.31
CA GLY A 29 -19.02 -26.30 51.72
C GLY A 29 -17.49 -26.44 51.88
N GLU A 30 -16.76 -25.79 52.81
CA GLU A 30 -16.93 -24.69 53.79
C GLU A 30 -15.52 -24.39 54.38
N GLU A 31 -15.29 -23.17 54.90
CA GLU A 31 -14.04 -22.59 55.51
C GLU A 31 -13.62 -23.24 56.89
N PRO A 32 -12.63 -22.77 57.73
CA PRO A 32 -11.79 -21.53 57.76
C PRO A 32 -10.31 -21.56 58.31
N LEU A 33 -9.64 -20.40 58.11
CA LEU A 33 -8.57 -19.61 58.82
C LEU A 33 -7.90 -20.10 60.14
N PRO A 34 -6.64 -19.65 60.51
CA PRO A 34 -6.32 -18.30 61.07
C PRO A 34 -5.00 -17.65 60.55
N SER A 35 -4.90 -16.32 60.37
CA SER A 35 -4.65 -15.20 61.31
C SER A 35 -3.25 -15.11 61.95
N SER A 36 -2.48 -14.09 61.55
CA SER A 36 -1.79 -13.09 62.40
C SER A 36 -0.95 -12.14 61.50
N SER A 37 -0.50 -10.94 61.87
CA SER A 37 -1.04 -9.76 62.56
C SER A 37 0.09 -8.72 62.59
N GLN A 38 -0.22 -7.43 62.39
CA GLN A 38 0.56 -6.23 62.79
C GLN A 38 1.86 -5.95 62.00
N GLY A 39 2.31 -4.72 61.73
CA GLY A 39 1.86 -3.37 62.07
C GLY A 39 3.00 -2.38 61.69
N GLU A 40 2.60 -1.24 61.09
CA GLU A 40 3.26 0.08 60.92
C GLU A 40 4.79 0.26 60.99
N ALA A 41 5.35 0.97 60.00
CA ALA A 41 6.15 2.19 60.25
C ALA A 41 6.37 3.02 58.97
N LEU A 42 6.10 4.33 59.09
CA LEU A 42 6.34 5.41 58.14
C LEU A 42 7.82 5.56 57.78
N ARG A 43 8.12 5.78 56.48
CA ARG A 43 9.27 6.59 56.04
C ARG A 43 8.90 7.38 54.79
N GLU A 44 9.01 8.70 54.97
CA GLU A 44 9.02 9.75 53.97
C GLU A 44 10.35 9.69 53.23
N GLU A 45 10.34 9.57 51.90
CA GLU A 45 11.55 9.70 51.08
C GLU A 45 11.25 10.65 49.90
N THR A 46 12.02 11.72 49.88
CA THR A 46 11.92 12.90 49.03
C THR A 46 12.32 12.62 47.58
N ALA A 47 11.52 13.05 46.62
CA ALA A 47 11.85 13.07 45.20
C ALA A 47 12.93 14.12 44.87
N PRO A 48 13.87 13.87 43.95
CA PRO A 48 14.76 14.90 43.41
C PRO A 48 14.06 15.72 42.31
N PRO A 49 14.48 16.98 42.06
CA PRO A 49 13.81 17.87 41.13
C PRO A 49 14.07 17.47 39.67
N SER A 50 12.99 17.40 38.89
CA SER A 50 13.01 17.31 37.43
C SER A 50 13.48 18.65 36.85
N ALA A 51 14.61 18.64 36.13
CA ALA A 51 15.02 19.74 35.29
C ALA A 51 14.25 19.62 33.97
N GLN A 52 13.34 20.56 33.72
CA GLN A 52 12.68 20.71 32.43
C GLN A 52 13.71 21.17 31.39
N GLU A 53 14.02 20.29 30.43
CA GLU A 53 14.56 20.73 29.14
C GLU A 53 13.37 21.25 28.31
N PRO A 54 13.55 22.34 27.53
CA PRO A 54 12.45 22.90 26.75
C PRO A 54 12.05 21.93 25.64
N ASP A 55 10.75 21.61 25.59
CA ASP A 55 10.10 20.90 24.50
C ASP A 55 10.48 21.57 23.17
N GLN A 56 11.44 21.00 22.46
CA GLN A 56 11.58 21.22 21.03
C GLN A 56 10.67 20.19 20.36
N GLU A 57 9.46 20.66 20.04
CA GLU A 57 8.56 19.97 19.12
C GLU A 57 9.36 19.63 17.85
N PRO A 58 9.48 18.34 17.48
CA PRO A 58 10.15 17.98 16.24
C PRO A 58 9.44 18.68 15.07
N PRO A 59 10.17 19.10 14.03
CA PRO A 59 9.58 19.85 12.92
C PRO A 59 8.42 19.04 12.34
N ALA A 60 7.24 19.67 12.30
CA ALA A 60 6.04 19.09 11.69
C ALA A 60 6.38 18.63 10.28
N GLN A 61 6.17 17.34 10.02
CA GLN A 61 6.30 16.80 8.67
C GLN A 61 5.30 17.53 7.75
N PRO A 62 5.67 17.83 6.49
CA PRO A 62 4.73 18.40 5.54
C PRO A 62 3.48 17.54 5.50
N THR A 63 2.29 18.15 5.55
CA THR A 63 1.04 17.42 5.56
C THR A 63 0.95 16.52 4.33
N ASP A 64 1.10 15.21 4.51
CA ASP A 64 1.08 14.18 3.45
C ASP A 64 -0.30 14.00 2.79
N ALA A 65 -1.28 14.84 3.14
CA ALA A 65 -2.53 14.97 2.40
C ALA A 65 -2.21 15.34 0.95
N VAL A 66 -2.20 14.33 0.08
CA VAL A 66 -1.98 14.45 -1.36
C VAL A 66 -2.88 15.56 -1.90
N PRO A 67 -2.32 16.70 -2.35
CA PRO A 67 -3.13 17.75 -2.92
C PRO A 67 -3.90 17.19 -4.12
N GLU A 68 -5.22 17.35 -4.15
CA GLU A 68 -6.05 16.88 -5.27
C GLU A 68 -5.70 17.59 -6.60
N THR A 69 -4.92 18.69 -6.56
CA THR A 69 -4.73 19.61 -7.69
C THR A 69 -3.36 20.33 -7.75
N GLY A 70 -2.30 19.75 -7.17
CA GLY A 70 -0.94 20.29 -7.38
C GLY A 70 -0.46 20.09 -8.83
N GLU A 71 0.30 21.05 -9.39
CA GLU A 71 1.05 20.81 -10.63
C GLU A 71 2.07 19.70 -10.37
N LEU A 72 2.06 18.64 -11.19
CA LEU A 72 3.07 17.58 -11.11
C LEU A 72 4.45 18.14 -11.44
N HIS A 73 5.48 17.56 -10.84
CA HIS A 73 6.85 17.76 -11.28
C HIS A 73 6.94 17.51 -12.80
N PRO A 74 7.65 18.36 -13.58
CA PRO A 74 7.62 18.30 -15.05
C PRO A 74 7.95 16.92 -15.63
N TYR A 75 8.91 16.21 -15.04
CA TYR A 75 9.24 14.84 -15.47
C TYR A 75 8.10 13.84 -15.23
N LEU A 76 7.40 13.95 -14.11
CA LEU A 76 6.26 13.08 -13.82
C LEU A 76 5.09 13.41 -14.75
N GLN A 77 4.87 14.69 -15.05
CA GLN A 77 3.87 15.10 -16.05
C GLN A 77 4.19 14.48 -17.42
N GLU A 78 5.44 14.55 -17.89
CA GLU A 78 5.85 13.94 -19.17
C GLU A 78 5.60 12.43 -19.20
N LEU A 79 5.95 11.74 -18.11
CA LEU A 79 5.75 10.29 -18.01
C LEU A 79 4.26 9.92 -17.99
N VAL A 80 3.43 10.67 -17.26
CA VAL A 80 1.97 10.49 -17.26
C VAL A 80 1.40 10.74 -18.66
N ASP A 81 1.77 11.85 -19.30
CA ASP A 81 1.31 12.20 -20.64
C ASP A 81 1.67 11.11 -21.66
N LYS A 82 2.90 10.59 -21.58
CA LYS A 82 3.34 9.49 -22.44
C LYS A 82 2.51 8.22 -22.28
N VAL A 83 2.06 7.90 -21.07
CA VAL A 83 1.16 6.76 -20.84
C VAL A 83 -0.25 7.07 -21.33
N VAL A 84 -0.78 8.25 -20.99
CA VAL A 84 -2.12 8.68 -21.41
C VAL A 84 -2.23 8.69 -22.94
N ASP A 85 -1.22 9.20 -23.65
CA ASP A 85 -1.17 9.21 -25.12
C ASP A 85 -1.19 7.80 -25.75
N GLN A 86 -0.70 6.79 -25.02
CA GLN A 86 -0.73 5.40 -25.50
C GLN A 86 -2.11 4.76 -25.35
N ILE A 87 -2.84 5.09 -24.28
CA ILE A 87 -4.04 4.35 -23.88
C ILE A 87 -5.34 5.12 -24.14
N ALA A 88 -5.29 6.45 -24.21
CA ALA A 88 -6.48 7.28 -24.36
C ALA A 88 -6.96 7.29 -25.82
N VAL A 89 -8.27 7.11 -26.00
CA VAL A 89 -8.95 7.26 -27.29
C VAL A 89 -10.00 8.38 -27.16
N PRO A 90 -10.13 9.28 -28.16
CA PRO A 90 -11.13 10.33 -28.11
C PRO A 90 -12.54 9.78 -27.90
N GLY A 91 -13.25 10.34 -26.91
CA GLY A 91 -14.64 9.98 -26.61
C GLY A 91 -14.82 8.82 -25.62
N MET A 92 -13.75 8.32 -24.99
CA MET A 92 -13.86 7.37 -23.88
C MET A 92 -14.73 7.94 -22.75
N SER A 93 -15.68 7.13 -22.28
CA SER A 93 -16.38 7.31 -21.01
C SER A 93 -15.44 7.17 -19.82
N ASP A 94 -15.86 7.62 -18.64
CA ASP A 94 -15.05 7.51 -17.42
C ASP A 94 -14.75 6.04 -17.08
N TYR A 95 -15.71 5.15 -17.29
CA TYR A 95 -15.50 3.70 -17.19
C TYR A 95 -14.40 3.20 -18.15
N GLU A 96 -14.44 3.60 -19.43
CA GLU A 96 -13.46 3.15 -20.43
C GLU A 96 -12.06 3.66 -20.11
N LYS A 97 -11.94 4.90 -19.63
CA LYS A 97 -10.67 5.45 -19.16
C LYS A 97 -10.13 4.66 -17.96
N ALA A 98 -10.97 4.42 -16.96
CA ALA A 98 -10.58 3.67 -15.77
C ALA A 98 -10.15 2.24 -16.10
N LYS A 99 -10.88 1.58 -17.01
CA LYS A 99 -10.53 0.25 -17.49
C LYS A 99 -9.21 0.25 -18.27
N ALA A 100 -9.01 1.20 -19.18
CA ALA A 100 -7.79 1.30 -19.97
C ALA A 100 -6.54 1.53 -19.09
N ALA A 101 -6.64 2.42 -18.10
CA ALA A 101 -5.56 2.66 -17.14
C ALA A 101 -5.28 1.42 -16.28
N PHE A 102 -6.32 0.74 -15.81
CA PHE A 102 -6.19 -0.46 -14.98
C PHE A 102 -5.55 -1.63 -15.76
N ASP A 103 -6.01 -1.89 -16.99
CA ASP A 103 -5.43 -2.90 -17.88
C ASP A 103 -3.97 -2.57 -18.20
N TYR A 104 -3.66 -1.29 -18.48
CA TYR A 104 -2.29 -0.85 -18.73
C TYR A 104 -1.34 -1.21 -17.58
N MET A 105 -1.76 -0.98 -16.32
CA MET A 105 -0.94 -1.31 -15.16
C MET A 105 -0.65 -2.81 -15.07
N ILE A 106 -1.63 -3.67 -15.36
CA ILE A 106 -1.47 -5.13 -15.33
C ILE A 106 -0.55 -5.61 -16.47
N GLU A 107 -0.67 -5.00 -17.65
CA GLU A 107 0.10 -5.42 -18.83
C GLU A 107 1.54 -4.88 -18.86
N ASN A 108 1.81 -3.77 -18.16
CA ASN A 108 3.05 -3.00 -18.31
C ASN A 108 3.82 -2.79 -17.00
N THR A 109 3.41 -3.43 -15.90
CA THR A 109 4.12 -3.33 -14.62
C THR A 109 4.53 -4.71 -14.14
N TYR A 110 5.74 -4.79 -13.60
CA TYR A 110 6.33 -5.99 -13.03
C TYR A 110 6.59 -5.78 -11.54
N LEU A 111 6.15 -6.73 -10.73
CA LEU A 111 6.31 -6.69 -9.27
C LEU A 111 7.78 -6.93 -8.87
N ASP A 112 8.49 -5.85 -8.50
CA ASP A 112 9.85 -5.85 -7.94
C ASP A 112 10.12 -4.51 -7.24
N GLU A 113 11.30 -4.35 -6.65
CA GLU A 113 11.73 -3.09 -6.02
C GLU A 113 11.80 -1.94 -7.05
N PRO A 114 11.32 -0.73 -6.70
CA PRO A 114 11.29 0.39 -7.61
C PRO A 114 12.71 0.83 -8.04
N ILE A 115 12.81 1.36 -9.27
CA ILE A 115 14.04 1.73 -9.95
C ILE A 115 14.03 3.23 -10.25
N GLY A 116 15.19 3.88 -10.09
CA GLY A 116 15.41 5.24 -10.59
C GLY A 116 14.64 6.33 -9.84
N LEU A 117 14.36 6.13 -8.55
CA LEU A 117 13.62 7.08 -7.71
C LEU A 117 14.21 8.50 -7.67
N GLU A 118 15.47 8.70 -8.07
CA GLU A 118 16.12 10.01 -8.15
C GLU A 118 16.09 10.65 -9.55
N LEU A 119 15.58 9.98 -10.58
CA LEU A 119 15.67 10.47 -11.96
C LEU A 119 14.93 11.79 -12.21
N TRP A 120 13.90 12.10 -11.42
CA TRP A 120 13.22 13.40 -11.50
C TRP A 120 14.17 14.57 -11.25
N ARG A 121 15.20 14.37 -10.41
CA ARG A 121 16.20 15.39 -10.06
C ARG A 121 17.05 15.81 -11.26
N VAL A 122 17.19 14.95 -12.26
CA VAL A 122 17.99 15.21 -13.47
C VAL A 122 17.13 15.49 -14.71
N HIS A 123 15.81 15.26 -14.65
CA HIS A 123 14.84 15.52 -15.73
C HIS A 123 13.85 16.66 -15.46
N GLY A 124 14.10 17.45 -14.44
CA GLY A 124 13.28 18.62 -14.11
C GLY A 124 13.88 19.44 -12.97
N GLY A 125 14.77 18.83 -12.19
CA GLY A 125 15.47 19.49 -11.10
C GLY A 125 14.64 19.47 -9.83
N GLY A 126 14.87 20.45 -8.96
CA GLY A 126 14.19 20.58 -7.68
C GLY A 126 15.18 20.55 -6.51
N GLU A 127 15.01 21.49 -5.59
CA GLU A 127 15.81 21.58 -4.36
C GLU A 127 15.16 20.80 -3.20
N GLU A 128 13.87 20.47 -3.33
CA GLU A 128 13.05 19.76 -2.35
C GLU A 128 12.52 18.46 -2.96
N PRO A 129 12.27 17.42 -2.15
CA PRO A 129 11.69 16.16 -2.63
C PRO A 129 10.28 16.40 -3.22
N ILE A 130 9.99 15.69 -4.31
CA ILE A 130 8.62 15.59 -4.86
C ILE A 130 7.67 14.91 -3.85
N SER A 131 6.37 15.04 -4.06
CA SER A 131 5.37 14.42 -3.18
C SER A 131 5.52 12.90 -3.13
N TYR A 132 5.10 12.26 -2.02
CA TYR A 132 5.10 10.80 -1.89
C TYR A 132 4.44 10.11 -3.08
N LEU A 133 3.28 10.63 -3.52
CA LEU A 133 2.54 10.08 -4.65
C LEU A 133 3.38 10.09 -5.94
N GLU A 134 4.03 11.22 -6.24
CA GLU A 134 4.90 11.34 -7.41
C GLU A 134 6.16 10.46 -7.29
N GLN A 135 6.74 10.39 -6.08
CA GLN A 135 7.93 9.60 -5.80
C GLN A 135 7.68 8.10 -6.06
N ARG A 136 6.54 7.56 -5.61
CA ARG A 136 6.15 6.15 -5.83
C ARG A 136 5.66 5.88 -7.25
N ALA A 137 5.07 6.86 -7.94
CA ALA A 137 4.62 6.68 -9.31
C ALA A 137 5.76 6.59 -10.34
N LEU A 138 6.95 7.12 -10.02
CA LEU A 138 8.05 7.26 -10.98
C LEU A 138 8.47 5.93 -11.61
N SER A 139 8.74 4.91 -10.81
CA SER A 139 9.30 3.65 -11.30
C SER A 139 8.34 2.88 -12.22
N PRO A 140 7.04 2.71 -11.89
CA PRO A 140 6.10 2.09 -12.82
C PRO A 140 5.92 2.89 -14.11
N LEU A 141 5.84 4.22 -14.02
CA LEU A 141 5.66 5.06 -15.20
C LEU A 141 6.88 5.05 -16.14
N ARG A 142 8.10 4.96 -15.59
CA ARG A 142 9.35 4.99 -16.38
C ARG A 142 9.85 3.62 -16.82
N PHE A 143 9.74 2.62 -15.94
CA PHE A 143 10.37 1.31 -16.09
C PHE A 143 9.39 0.15 -16.09
N GLY A 144 8.12 0.38 -15.73
CA GLY A 144 7.16 -0.70 -15.56
C GLY A 144 7.56 -1.64 -14.42
N VAL A 145 8.10 -1.10 -13.33
CA VAL A 145 8.53 -1.89 -12.16
C VAL A 145 8.06 -1.21 -10.88
N GLY A 146 7.53 -1.96 -9.93
CA GLY A 146 7.23 -1.43 -8.60
C GLY A 146 6.45 -2.39 -7.71
N MET A 147 6.21 -1.96 -6.48
CA MET A 147 5.42 -2.65 -5.45
C MET A 147 3.97 -2.12 -5.39
N CYS A 148 3.17 -2.60 -4.44
CA CYS A 148 1.75 -2.23 -4.34
C CYS A 148 1.51 -0.72 -4.27
N GLU A 149 2.31 0.00 -3.51
CA GLU A 149 2.24 1.45 -3.38
C GLU A 149 2.67 2.18 -4.65
N ASP A 150 3.58 1.60 -5.44
CA ASP A 150 3.98 2.16 -6.73
C ASP A 150 2.88 1.95 -7.78
N TYR A 151 2.28 0.75 -7.82
CA TYR A 151 1.10 0.45 -8.67
C TYR A 151 -0.05 1.42 -8.38
N ALA A 152 -0.38 1.60 -7.10
CA ALA A 152 -1.42 2.50 -6.65
C ALA A 152 -1.13 3.97 -7.01
N ALA A 153 0.12 4.41 -6.82
CA ALA A 153 0.53 5.76 -7.12
C ALA A 153 0.47 6.05 -8.63
N ALA A 154 1.06 5.19 -9.44
CA ALA A 154 1.05 5.33 -10.90
C ALA A 154 -0.38 5.27 -11.48
N LEU A 155 -1.21 4.31 -11.03
CA LEU A 155 -2.60 4.25 -11.45
C LEU A 155 -3.37 5.53 -11.08
N THR A 156 -3.17 6.06 -9.88
CA THR A 156 -3.78 7.33 -9.45
C THR A 156 -3.39 8.48 -10.37
N LEU A 157 -2.10 8.63 -10.70
CA LEU A 157 -1.64 9.71 -11.58
C LEU A 157 -2.12 9.54 -13.03
N ILE A 158 -2.16 8.31 -13.56
CA ILE A 158 -2.69 8.03 -14.90
C ILE A 158 -4.18 8.42 -14.96
N LEU A 159 -4.99 7.99 -13.99
CA LEU A 159 -6.42 8.31 -13.93
C LEU A 159 -6.66 9.83 -13.87
N ARG A 160 -5.88 10.53 -13.03
CA ARG A 160 -5.91 12.00 -12.96
C ARG A 160 -5.51 12.64 -14.29
N GLY A 161 -4.48 12.13 -14.96
CA GLY A 161 -4.07 12.56 -16.31
C GLY A 161 -5.15 12.36 -17.37
N MET A 162 -6.01 11.33 -17.21
CA MET A 162 -7.20 11.11 -18.06
C MET A 162 -8.42 11.95 -17.65
N GLY A 163 -8.27 12.83 -16.66
CA GLY A 163 -9.30 13.75 -16.17
C GLY A 163 -10.29 13.14 -15.19
N LEU A 164 -9.96 12.00 -14.55
CA LEU A 164 -10.80 11.39 -13.51
C LEU A 164 -10.38 11.87 -12.12
N GLN A 165 -11.33 11.93 -11.20
CA GLN A 165 -11.02 12.04 -9.78
C GLN A 165 -10.55 10.68 -9.27
N ALA A 166 -9.34 10.64 -8.74
CA ALA A 166 -8.74 9.44 -8.18
C ALA A 166 -7.92 9.74 -6.92
N GLN A 167 -7.89 8.81 -5.99
CA GLN A 167 -7.17 8.90 -4.73
C GLN A 167 -6.32 7.64 -4.51
N TYR A 168 -5.10 7.88 -4.03
CA TYR A 168 -4.27 6.82 -3.49
C TYR A 168 -4.84 6.37 -2.14
N VAL A 169 -4.99 5.07 -1.96
CA VAL A 169 -5.57 4.47 -0.75
C VAL A 169 -4.49 3.64 -0.06
N PRO A 170 -3.90 4.14 1.04
CA PRO A 170 -3.12 3.28 1.90
C PRO A 170 -4.10 2.31 2.60
N GLY A 171 -3.74 1.04 2.71
CA GLY A 171 -4.42 0.11 3.63
C GLY A 171 -3.55 -1.05 4.12
N LEU A 172 -4.25 -2.05 4.65
CA LEU A 172 -3.70 -3.38 4.90
C LEU A 172 -4.47 -4.39 4.06
N THR A 173 -3.82 -5.49 3.70
CA THR A 173 -4.47 -6.67 3.10
C THR A 173 -3.95 -7.96 3.74
N TYR A 174 -4.63 -9.08 3.49
CA TYR A 174 -4.15 -10.38 3.98
C TYR A 174 -3.13 -10.98 3.01
N SER A 175 -1.98 -11.37 3.53
CA SER A 175 -1.00 -12.20 2.81
C SER A 175 -1.57 -13.60 2.52
N VAL A 176 -0.85 -14.37 1.69
CA VAL A 176 -1.23 -15.76 1.40
C VAL A 176 -1.16 -16.66 2.63
N GLU A 177 -0.34 -16.29 3.62
CA GLU A 177 -0.23 -16.92 4.95
C GLU A 177 -1.35 -16.50 5.91
N GLY A 178 -2.14 -15.49 5.55
CA GLY A 178 -3.28 -15.01 6.34
C GLY A 178 -2.91 -13.94 7.38
N ASN A 179 -1.70 -13.40 7.35
CA ASN A 179 -1.29 -12.26 8.17
C ASN A 179 -1.71 -10.96 7.50
N LEU A 180 -2.04 -9.93 8.28
CA LEU A 180 -2.20 -8.58 7.73
C LEU A 180 -0.82 -8.00 7.39
N VAL A 181 -0.72 -7.43 6.20
CA VAL A 181 0.48 -6.76 5.69
C VAL A 181 0.10 -5.41 5.10
N ASP A 182 1.06 -4.49 5.08
CA ASP A 182 0.92 -3.20 4.42
C ASP A 182 0.56 -3.40 2.96
N HIS A 183 -0.34 -2.55 2.47
CA HIS A 183 -0.81 -2.59 1.09
C HIS A 183 -1.26 -1.20 0.65
N ALA A 184 -1.42 -1.02 -0.65
CA ALA A 184 -1.99 0.19 -1.21
C ALA A 184 -2.67 -0.10 -2.54
N TRP A 185 -3.71 0.69 -2.83
CA TRP A 185 -4.47 0.62 -4.08
C TRP A 185 -5.04 1.99 -4.44
N THR A 186 -5.90 2.06 -5.45
CA THR A 186 -6.48 3.31 -5.94
C THR A 186 -8.00 3.31 -5.76
N ALA A 187 -8.58 4.46 -5.44
CA ALA A 187 -10.02 4.71 -5.57
C ALA A 187 -10.26 5.71 -6.70
N VAL A 188 -11.35 5.54 -7.46
CA VAL A 188 -11.73 6.43 -8.57
C VAL A 188 -13.21 6.74 -8.52
N GLU A 189 -13.58 7.94 -8.96
CA GLU A 189 -14.98 8.31 -9.20
C GLU A 189 -15.38 8.01 -10.65
N ILE A 190 -16.46 7.25 -10.83
CA ILE A 190 -17.12 7.00 -12.12
C ILE A 190 -18.57 7.49 -12.00
N ASP A 191 -18.97 8.45 -12.84
CA ASP A 191 -20.34 8.97 -12.92
C ASP A 191 -20.93 9.37 -11.53
N GLY A 192 -20.14 10.00 -10.66
CA GLY A 192 -20.59 10.43 -9.32
C GLY A 192 -20.47 9.37 -8.23
N THR A 193 -19.96 8.17 -8.53
CA THR A 193 -19.81 7.07 -7.57
C THR A 193 -18.36 6.64 -7.45
N TRP A 194 -17.87 6.50 -6.22
CA TRP A 194 -16.52 6.02 -5.96
C TRP A 194 -16.41 4.49 -5.97
N TYR A 195 -15.29 3.99 -6.45
CA TYR A 195 -14.96 2.57 -6.52
C TYR A 195 -13.48 2.33 -6.27
N HIS A 196 -13.17 1.14 -5.75
CA HIS A 196 -11.80 0.67 -5.57
C HIS A 196 -11.26 -0.05 -6.81
N LEU A 197 -9.97 0.13 -7.04
CA LEU A 197 -9.13 -0.44 -8.09
C LEU A 197 -7.81 -0.93 -7.47
N ASP A 198 -7.67 -2.24 -7.32
CA ASP A 198 -6.40 -2.84 -6.88
C ASP A 198 -5.75 -3.62 -8.03
N SER A 199 -4.94 -2.89 -8.80
CA SER A 199 -4.27 -3.43 -9.98
C SER A 199 -3.16 -4.42 -9.61
N GLN A 200 -2.51 -4.25 -8.46
CA GLN A 200 -1.43 -5.14 -8.04
C GLN A 200 -1.96 -6.51 -7.62
N LEU A 201 -3.04 -6.57 -6.83
CA LEU A 201 -3.65 -7.85 -6.50
C LEU A 201 -4.34 -8.48 -7.70
N GLU A 202 -4.92 -7.69 -8.62
CA GLU A 202 -5.45 -8.24 -9.87
C GLU A 202 -4.35 -8.87 -10.71
N ASP A 203 -3.22 -8.19 -10.90
CA ASP A 203 -2.05 -8.70 -11.62
C ASP A 203 -1.55 -10.02 -10.99
N ASN A 204 -1.33 -10.05 -9.67
CA ASN A 204 -0.88 -11.24 -8.95
C ASN A 204 -1.81 -12.46 -9.10
N VAL A 205 -3.13 -12.24 -9.23
CA VAL A 205 -4.11 -13.32 -9.45
C VAL A 205 -4.39 -13.60 -10.93
N SER A 206 -3.93 -12.74 -11.85
CA SER A 206 -4.06 -12.86 -13.30
C SER A 206 -3.07 -13.88 -13.87
N ARG A 207 -3.08 -15.10 -13.35
CA ARG A 207 -2.20 -16.18 -13.82
C ARG A 207 -2.70 -16.78 -15.14
N HIS A 208 -1.74 -17.16 -16.00
CA HIS A 208 -1.98 -17.77 -17.30
C HIS A 208 -2.66 -16.84 -18.32
N GLY A 209 -2.29 -15.56 -18.31
CA GLY A 209 -2.73 -14.59 -19.35
C GLY A 209 -4.23 -14.32 -19.33
N THR A 210 -4.85 -14.27 -18.14
CA THR A 210 -6.30 -13.98 -18.01
C THR A 210 -6.57 -13.02 -16.85
N VAL A 211 -7.06 -11.82 -17.16
CA VAL A 211 -7.57 -10.86 -16.19
C VAL A 211 -9.05 -11.15 -15.92
N ARG A 212 -9.43 -11.21 -14.64
CA ARG A 212 -10.79 -11.59 -14.22
C ARG A 212 -11.57 -10.44 -13.61
N TYR A 213 -10.94 -9.30 -13.40
CA TYR A 213 -11.52 -8.09 -12.84
C TYR A 213 -12.12 -8.34 -11.45
N ARG A 214 -11.43 -9.12 -10.61
CA ARG A 214 -11.80 -9.35 -9.20
C ARG A 214 -11.66 -8.08 -8.37
N TYR A 215 -10.70 -7.22 -8.69
CA TYR A 215 -10.40 -6.00 -7.95
C TYR A 215 -10.64 -4.71 -8.75
N PHE A 216 -11.38 -4.81 -9.86
CA PHE A 216 -11.75 -3.68 -10.69
C PHE A 216 -13.14 -3.16 -10.32
N LEU A 217 -13.22 -1.87 -10.01
CA LEU A 217 -14.42 -1.11 -9.65
C LEU A 217 -15.28 -1.80 -8.56
N ARG A 218 -14.66 -2.09 -7.41
CA ARG A 218 -15.32 -2.73 -6.27
C ARG A 218 -15.82 -1.73 -5.24
N GLY A 219 -16.95 -2.06 -4.61
CA GLY A 219 -17.47 -1.34 -3.46
C GLY A 219 -16.86 -1.81 -2.15
N ASP A 220 -17.10 -1.03 -1.09
CA ASP A 220 -16.60 -1.27 0.26
C ASP A 220 -17.03 -2.64 0.80
N GLY A 221 -18.27 -3.05 0.51
CA GLY A 221 -18.82 -4.33 0.96
C GLY A 221 -18.06 -5.55 0.40
N THR A 222 -17.51 -5.42 -0.81
CA THR A 222 -16.68 -6.47 -1.43
C THR A 222 -15.23 -6.36 -0.97
N LEU A 223 -14.66 -5.16 -1.00
CA LEU A 223 -13.24 -4.98 -0.76
C LEU A 223 -12.86 -5.22 0.72
N SER A 224 -13.72 -4.84 1.66
CA SER A 224 -13.51 -5.05 3.12
C SER A 224 -13.45 -6.52 3.55
N ALA A 225 -13.79 -7.47 2.67
CA ALA A 225 -13.60 -8.88 2.94
C ALA A 225 -12.11 -9.25 3.11
N SER A 226 -11.20 -8.52 2.44
CA SER A 226 -9.76 -8.76 2.54
C SER A 226 -8.93 -7.51 2.87
N HIS A 227 -9.49 -6.30 2.75
CA HIS A 227 -8.77 -5.05 2.95
C HIS A 227 -9.21 -4.30 4.20
N ARG A 228 -8.29 -3.52 4.77
CA ARG A 228 -8.55 -2.54 5.81
C ARG A 228 -7.98 -1.18 5.38
N TRP A 229 -8.77 -0.12 5.44
CA TRP A 229 -8.40 1.26 5.13
C TRP A 229 -9.38 2.22 5.82
N GLY A 230 -9.01 3.50 5.93
CA GLY A 230 -9.92 4.53 6.40
C GLY A 230 -10.68 4.11 7.67
N GLN A 231 -12.00 4.27 7.65
CA GLN A 231 -12.83 4.00 8.82
C GLN A 231 -12.78 2.53 9.30
N ASN A 232 -12.76 1.54 8.40
CA ASN A 232 -12.79 0.14 8.86
C ASN A 232 -11.47 -0.31 9.51
N LEU A 233 -10.39 0.44 9.27
CA LEU A 233 -9.09 0.23 9.91
C LEU A 233 -8.98 0.98 11.24
N LEU A 234 -9.55 2.18 11.33
CA LEU A 234 -9.76 2.84 12.62
C LEU A 234 -10.58 1.94 13.56
N ASP A 235 -11.65 1.36 13.04
CA ASP A 235 -12.55 0.50 13.81
C ASP A 235 -11.94 -0.86 14.17
N SER A 236 -10.84 -1.28 13.51
CA SER A 236 -10.23 -2.58 13.79
C SER A 236 -9.37 -2.59 15.05
N GLY A 237 -9.03 -1.43 15.60
CA GLY A 237 -8.17 -1.30 16.79
C GLY A 237 -6.74 -1.80 16.58
N LEU A 238 -6.26 -1.78 15.33
CA LEU A 238 -4.89 -2.23 14.97
C LEU A 238 -3.86 -1.11 15.09
N LEU A 239 -4.32 0.14 15.10
CA LEU A 239 -3.48 1.33 15.11
C LEU A 239 -3.31 1.85 16.53
N ASP A 240 -2.14 2.42 16.82
CA ASP A 240 -1.96 3.26 18.01
C ASP A 240 -2.66 4.62 17.86
N GLU A 241 -2.63 5.43 18.91
CA GLU A 241 -3.33 6.73 18.94
C GLU A 241 -2.79 7.73 17.91
N GLU A 242 -1.48 7.70 17.64
CA GLU A 242 -0.84 8.61 16.67
C GLU A 242 -1.19 8.20 15.24
N GLN A 243 -1.07 6.92 14.92
CA GLN A 243 -1.44 6.34 13.63
C GLN A 243 -2.93 6.55 13.32
N ALA A 244 -3.80 6.36 14.31
CA ALA A 244 -5.23 6.60 14.14
C ALA A 244 -5.54 8.08 13.89
N ALA A 245 -4.82 9.00 14.56
CA ALA A 245 -4.98 10.44 14.33
C ALA A 245 -4.51 10.85 12.92
N GLN A 246 -3.36 10.36 12.46
CA GLN A 246 -2.84 10.63 11.11
C GLN A 246 -3.80 10.09 10.04
N LEU A 247 -4.30 8.86 10.21
CA LEU A 247 -5.28 8.27 9.30
C LEU A 247 -6.57 9.09 9.24
N ALA A 248 -7.10 9.51 10.39
CA ALA A 248 -8.33 10.28 10.47
C ALA A 248 -8.22 11.69 9.87
N ASP A 249 -7.02 12.29 9.89
CA ASP A 249 -6.78 13.64 9.36
C ASP A 249 -6.60 13.66 7.83
N GLY A 250 -5.88 12.67 7.28
CA GLY A 250 -5.43 12.72 5.88
C GLY A 250 -5.88 11.57 4.97
N TYR A 251 -6.38 10.46 5.52
CA TYR A 251 -6.53 9.19 4.78
C TYR A 251 -7.92 8.55 4.87
N LEU A 252 -8.92 9.36 5.21
CA LEU A 252 -10.31 8.98 5.01
C LEU A 252 -10.64 9.08 3.52
N THR A 253 -11.10 7.97 2.95
CA THR A 253 -11.47 7.88 1.54
C THR A 253 -12.99 7.98 1.38
N PRO A 254 -13.49 8.45 0.22
CA PRO A 254 -14.90 8.42 -0.11
C PRO A 254 -15.47 6.99 0.00
N ALA A 255 -16.71 6.89 0.48
CA ALA A 255 -17.41 5.61 0.51
C ALA A 255 -17.61 5.08 -0.91
N CYS A 256 -17.37 3.79 -1.12
CA CYS A 256 -17.64 3.08 -2.37
C CYS A 256 -18.89 2.20 -2.18
N PRO A 257 -20.10 2.73 -2.42
CA PRO A 257 -21.34 2.13 -1.90
C PRO A 257 -21.75 0.79 -2.56
N GLN A 258 -21.24 0.49 -3.75
CA GLN A 258 -21.57 -0.74 -4.48
C GLN A 258 -20.45 -1.18 -5.43
N ASP A 259 -20.55 -2.44 -5.89
CA ASP A 259 -19.76 -2.93 -7.02
C ASP A 259 -20.29 -2.40 -8.36
N TYR A 260 -19.38 -2.16 -9.30
CA TYR A 260 -19.71 -2.02 -10.71
C TYR A 260 -19.86 -3.40 -11.36
N PRO A 261 -20.71 -3.57 -12.40
CA PRO A 261 -20.76 -4.80 -13.18
C PRO A 261 -19.38 -5.28 -13.65
N THR A 262 -19.03 -6.52 -13.31
CA THR A 262 -17.73 -7.10 -13.68
C THR A 262 -17.63 -7.27 -15.20
N PRO A 263 -16.57 -6.75 -15.85
CA PRO A 263 -16.37 -6.90 -17.29
C PRO A 263 -16.19 -8.35 -17.72
N GLU A 264 -16.26 -8.60 -19.04
CA GLU A 264 -15.77 -9.85 -19.61
C GLU A 264 -14.27 -10.00 -19.37
N ARG A 265 -13.81 -11.24 -19.25
CA ARG A 265 -12.39 -11.54 -19.02
C ARG A 265 -11.55 -11.07 -20.19
N LEU A 266 -10.42 -10.45 -19.88
CA LEU A 266 -9.40 -10.13 -20.87
C LEU A 266 -8.39 -11.27 -20.94
N LEU A 267 -8.08 -11.72 -22.15
CA LEU A 267 -6.97 -12.62 -22.42
C LEU A 267 -5.80 -11.78 -22.91
N PHE A 268 -4.66 -11.89 -22.24
CA PHE A 268 -3.44 -11.18 -22.63
C PHE A 268 -2.26 -12.16 -22.69
N GLU A 269 -1.27 -11.82 -23.50
CA GLU A 269 0.00 -12.54 -23.52
C GLU A 269 0.89 -11.96 -22.45
N GLU A 270 1.23 -12.77 -21.45
CA GLU A 270 2.10 -12.33 -20.35
C GLU A 270 3.49 -11.98 -20.91
N PRO A 271 3.93 -10.72 -20.76
CA PRO A 271 5.22 -10.31 -21.28
C PRO A 271 6.35 -11.07 -20.56
N PRO A 272 7.51 -11.28 -21.21
CA PRO A 272 8.65 -11.84 -20.52
C PRO A 272 9.09 -10.91 -19.39
N ALA A 273 9.54 -11.49 -18.28
CA ALA A 273 10.09 -10.72 -17.17
C ALA A 273 11.22 -9.79 -17.66
N PRO A 274 11.25 -8.52 -17.20
CA PRO A 274 12.23 -7.54 -17.64
C PRO A 274 13.64 -7.89 -17.14
N ASP A 275 14.67 -7.37 -17.82
CA ASP A 275 16.05 -7.41 -17.33
C ASP A 275 16.26 -6.29 -16.29
N LEU A 276 15.94 -6.60 -15.03
CA LEU A 276 16.01 -5.65 -13.93
C LEU A 276 17.43 -5.10 -13.69
N GLU A 277 18.48 -5.89 -13.98
CA GLU A 277 19.86 -5.42 -13.86
C GLU A 277 20.18 -4.38 -14.95
N ALA A 278 19.70 -4.61 -16.18
CA ALA A 278 19.84 -3.63 -17.25
C ALA A 278 19.09 -2.33 -16.95
N LEU A 279 17.86 -2.40 -16.42
CA LEU A 279 17.08 -1.20 -16.05
C LEU A 279 17.73 -0.41 -14.91
N ARG A 280 18.25 -1.08 -13.88
CA ARG A 280 19.01 -0.42 -12.80
C ARG A 280 20.29 0.23 -13.32
N ARG A 281 20.99 -0.44 -14.25
CA ARG A 281 22.19 0.11 -14.90
C ARG A 281 21.83 1.34 -15.75
N GLU A 282 20.74 1.30 -16.52
CA GLU A 282 20.26 2.44 -17.31
C GLU A 282 20.02 3.66 -16.41
N ALA A 283 19.27 3.50 -15.31
CA ALA A 283 19.03 4.60 -14.36
C ALA A 283 20.34 5.14 -13.74
N ALA A 284 21.26 4.26 -13.37
CA ALA A 284 22.54 4.65 -12.78
C ALA A 284 23.46 5.37 -13.78
N GLU A 285 23.48 4.93 -15.05
CA GLU A 285 24.26 5.57 -16.12
C GLU A 285 23.73 6.98 -16.43
N GLU A 286 22.41 7.17 -16.37
CA GLU A 286 21.77 8.47 -16.57
C GLU A 286 22.13 9.49 -15.48
N LEU A 287 22.04 9.07 -14.21
CA LEU A 287 22.50 9.90 -13.08
C LEU A 287 24.00 10.21 -13.19
N ALA A 288 24.83 9.21 -13.48
CA ALA A 288 26.28 9.40 -13.59
C ALA A 288 26.65 10.34 -14.74
N ALA A 289 25.92 10.29 -15.87
CA ALA A 289 26.11 11.21 -16.99
C ALA A 289 25.78 12.65 -16.58
N TYR A 290 24.67 12.85 -15.88
CA TYR A 290 24.31 14.17 -15.36
C TYR A 290 25.38 14.71 -14.38
N GLU A 291 25.84 13.90 -13.43
CA GLU A 291 26.83 14.32 -12.43
C GLU A 291 28.21 14.60 -13.04
N ALA A 292 28.58 13.90 -14.11
CA ALA A 292 29.82 14.18 -14.84
C ALA A 292 29.82 15.58 -15.48
N GLU A 293 28.65 16.09 -15.86
CA GLU A 293 28.49 17.40 -16.50
C GLU A 293 28.20 18.53 -15.50
N ASN A 294 27.44 18.24 -14.44
CA ASN A 294 26.87 19.24 -13.52
C ASN A 294 27.46 19.20 -12.10
N GLY A 295 28.28 18.18 -11.80
CA GLY A 295 28.74 17.88 -10.45
C GLY A 295 27.78 16.95 -9.69
N PRO A 296 28.22 16.41 -8.54
CA PRO A 296 27.43 15.44 -7.80
C PRO A 296 26.14 16.07 -7.26
N LEU A 297 25.06 15.28 -7.25
CA LEU A 297 23.81 15.67 -6.61
C LEU A 297 24.03 15.80 -5.10
N ALA A 298 23.46 16.85 -4.51
CA ALA A 298 23.46 17.00 -3.05
C ALA A 298 22.71 15.81 -2.41
N PRO A 299 23.10 15.33 -1.22
CA PRO A 299 22.32 14.35 -0.49
C PRO A 299 20.89 14.85 -0.25
N MET A 300 19.90 13.99 -0.47
CA MET A 300 18.48 14.30 -0.28
C MET A 300 17.78 13.08 0.31
N GLU A 301 16.94 13.31 1.30
CA GLU A 301 15.99 12.30 1.77
C GLU A 301 14.76 12.33 0.86
N LEU A 302 14.48 11.22 0.19
CA LEU A 302 13.34 11.11 -0.72
C LEU A 302 12.06 10.84 0.08
N ASN A 303 10.92 11.33 -0.43
CA ASN A 303 9.63 11.03 0.19
C ASN A 303 9.13 9.62 -0.19
N THR A 304 9.73 8.59 0.42
CA THR A 304 9.41 7.18 0.15
C THR A 304 8.67 6.50 1.31
N THR A 305 8.52 7.18 2.44
CA THR A 305 7.85 6.65 3.62
C THR A 305 6.34 6.66 3.41
N PRO A 306 5.67 5.50 3.49
CA PRO A 306 4.23 5.44 3.31
C PRO A 306 3.50 6.31 4.34
N PRO A 307 2.42 6.99 3.93
CA PRO A 307 1.69 7.88 4.82
C PRO A 307 0.98 7.20 6.00
N VAL A 308 0.69 5.90 5.88
CA VAL A 308 0.11 4.98 6.89
C VAL A 308 0.50 3.55 6.41
N PHE A 309 0.88 2.52 7.18
CA PHE A 309 0.47 1.98 8.51
C PHE A 309 1.63 1.35 9.28
N GLY A 310 1.34 0.75 10.45
CA GLY A 310 2.32 0.02 11.25
C GLY A 310 1.85 -1.32 11.83
N LEU A 311 2.85 -2.13 12.22
CA LEU A 311 2.94 -2.96 13.44
C LEU A 311 4.41 -3.09 13.93
N GLU A 312 5.28 -2.10 13.66
CA GLU A 312 6.75 -2.21 13.43
C GLU A 312 7.07 -2.64 11.99
N GLY A 313 8.10 -1.99 11.41
CA GLY A 313 8.29 -1.82 9.96
C GLY A 313 8.29 -3.08 9.10
N PHE A 314 7.83 -2.94 7.85
CA PHE A 314 7.96 -3.89 6.73
C PHE A 314 8.08 -5.36 7.14
N GLY A 315 6.97 -5.93 7.63
CA GLY A 315 6.89 -7.36 7.96
C GLY A 315 7.79 -7.79 9.13
N PRO A 316 7.53 -8.96 9.74
CA PRO A 316 8.27 -9.36 10.94
C PRO A 316 9.77 -9.47 10.65
N ALA A 317 10.59 -8.67 11.36
CA ALA A 317 12.06 -8.75 11.38
C ALA A 317 12.60 -10.13 11.83
N ASN A 318 11.73 -11.05 12.24
CA ASN A 318 12.04 -12.31 12.89
C ASN A 318 11.15 -13.45 12.40
N GLU A 319 11.14 -13.72 11.09
CA GLU A 319 10.80 -15.04 10.56
C GLU A 319 12.02 -15.66 9.84
N GLY A 320 12.90 -16.29 10.65
CA GLY A 320 13.49 -17.62 10.40
C GLY A 320 14.46 -17.83 9.24
#